data_AF-A0A0C1HSY5-F1
#
_entry.id   AF-A0A0C1HSY5-F1
#
_cell.length_a   1.000
_cell.length_b   1.000
_cell.length_c   1.000
_cell.angle_alpha   90.00
_cell.angle_beta   90.00
_cell.angle_gamma   90.00
#
_symmetry.space_group_name_H-M   'P 1'
#
loop_
_entity.id
_entity.type
_entity.pdbx_description
1 polymer ?
#
loop_
_entity_poly.entity_id
_entity_poly.type
_entity_poly.pdbx_seq_one_letter_code
_entity_poly.pdbx_strand_id
1 'polypeptide(L)'
;MNPSSSITIEHLPNEILLSILKKCASPSLFSVCGRWHYLLANEVMPSLYKQISKVHVPNGDVNKQALILDKIYRLGGKLSETVKVNAIFKQTFALASFLSPLELEFKWITEEKRYFTLANYSSYLVNINCLLM
;
A
#
# COMPACT_ATOMS: atom_id res chain seq x y z
N MET A 1 -6.74 19.07 24.47
CA MET A 1 -5.84 17.96 24.10
C MET A 1 -4.72 18.56 23.27
N ASN A 2 -3.45 18.37 23.64
CA ASN A 2 -2.35 18.82 22.78
C ASN A 2 -2.34 17.95 21.53
N PRO A 3 -2.36 18.53 20.31
CA PRO A 3 -2.15 17.77 19.10
C PRO A 3 -0.71 17.26 19.19
N SER A 4 -0.53 15.94 19.22
CA SER A 4 0.78 15.35 18.99
C SER A 4 1.15 15.68 17.54
N SER A 5 1.85 16.79 17.35
CA SER A 5 2.49 17.13 16.09
C SER A 5 3.43 15.98 15.76
N SER A 6 3.10 15.24 14.70
CA SER A 6 4.02 14.25 14.15
C SER A 6 5.23 15.04 13.63
N ILE A 7 6.35 14.95 14.35
CA ILE A 7 7.60 15.52 13.86
C ILE A 7 8.07 14.62 12.72
N THR A 8 8.20 15.19 11.53
CA THR A 8 8.80 14.50 10.40
C THR A 8 10.30 14.36 10.63
N ILE A 9 10.92 13.32 10.07
CA ILE A 9 12.37 13.05 10.20
C ILE A 9 13.21 14.28 9.85
N GLU A 10 12.74 15.07 8.90
CA GLU A 10 13.36 16.28 8.38
C GLU A 10 13.45 17.42 9.42
N HIS A 11 12.64 17.36 10.47
CA HIS A 11 12.54 18.41 11.51
C HIS A 11 13.25 18.00 12.80
N LEU A 12 13.91 16.84 12.83
CA LEU A 12 14.70 16.43 13.98
C LEU A 12 16.01 17.24 14.08
N PRO A 13 16.51 17.49 15.31
CA PRO A 13 17.84 18.05 15.50
C PRO A 13 18.92 17.23 14.80
N ASN A 14 19.95 17.90 14.28
CA ASN A 14 21.04 17.29 13.54
C ASN A 14 21.75 16.20 14.34
N GLU A 15 21.89 16.35 15.66
CA GLU A 15 22.51 15.36 16.53
C GLU A 15 21.72 14.04 16.55
N ILE A 16 20.38 14.14 16.55
CA ILE A 16 19.50 12.97 16.54
C ILE A 16 19.53 12.32 15.16
N LEU A 17 19.44 13.09 14.09
CA LEU A 17 19.62 12.59 12.71
C LEU A 17 20.94 11.86 12.54
N LEU A 18 22.05 12.43 13.05
CA LEU A 18 23.37 11.83 12.99
C LEU A 18 23.42 10.51 13.76
N SER A 19 22.80 10.45 14.95
CA SER A 19 22.74 9.23 15.76
C SER A 19 21.93 8.12 15.07
N ILE A 20 20.82 8.47 14.42
CA ILE A 20 19.98 7.55 13.64
C ILE A 20 20.78 7.04 12.46
N LEU A 21 21.40 7.93 11.68
CA LEU A 21 22.24 7.56 10.54
C LEU A 21 23.38 6.62 10.95
N LYS A 22 24.06 6.90 12.07
CA LYS A 22 25.15 6.06 12.59
C LYS A 22 24.66 4.68 13.02
N LYS A 23 23.45 4.58 13.59
CA LYS A 23 22.82 3.32 13.96
C LYS A 23 22.33 2.54 12.74
N CYS A 24 21.73 3.21 11.75
CA CYS A 24 21.29 2.62 10.49
C CYS A 24 22.48 2.15 9.62
N ALA A 25 23.61 2.86 9.69
CA ALA A 25 24.86 2.48 9.05
C ALA A 25 25.59 1.34 9.79
N SER A 26 25.10 0.90 10.94
CA SER A 26 25.68 -0.28 11.60
C SER A 26 25.46 -1.52 10.72
N PRO A 27 26.46 -2.41 10.57
CA PRO A 27 26.37 -3.56 9.67
C PRO A 27 25.15 -4.47 9.95
N SER A 28 24.74 -4.58 11.21
CA SER A 28 23.59 -5.39 11.61
C SER A 28 22.25 -4.80 11.14
N LEU A 29 22.02 -3.49 11.32
CA LEU A 29 20.79 -2.86 10.83
C LEU A 29 20.78 -2.73 9.31
N PHE A 30 21.91 -2.40 8.70
CA PHE A 30 22.02 -2.34 7.24
C PHE A 30 21.75 -3.70 6.59
N SER A 31 22.30 -4.79 7.14
CA SER A 31 22.06 -6.15 6.64
C SER A 31 20.62 -6.60 6.85
N VAL A 32 19.97 -6.23 7.96
CA VAL A 32 18.53 -6.46 8.17
C VAL A 32 17.75 -5.70 7.10
N CYS A 33 17.94 -4.39 6.95
CA CYS A 33 17.22 -3.60 5.93
C CYS A 33 17.42 -4.17 4.52
N GLY A 34 18.64 -4.56 4.17
CA GLY A 34 18.95 -5.21 2.89
C GLY A 34 18.23 -6.55 2.73
N ARG A 35 18.19 -7.39 3.77
CA ARG A 35 17.45 -8.65 3.76
C ARG A 35 15.95 -8.43 3.61
N TRP A 36 15.38 -7.47 4.32
CA TRP A 36 13.96 -7.12 4.20
C TRP A 36 13.62 -6.63 2.80
N HIS A 37 14.46 -5.76 2.22
CA HIS A 37 14.27 -5.29 0.85
C HIS A 37 14.32 -6.45 -0.15
N TYR A 38 15.30 -7.36 0.01
CA TYR A 38 15.41 -8.56 -0.81
C TYR A 38 14.17 -9.46 -0.71
N LEU A 39 13.73 -9.77 0.51
CA LEU A 39 12.55 -10.61 0.77
C LEU A 39 11.31 -9.98 0.16
N LEU A 40 11.14 -8.66 0.34
CA LEU A 40 10.01 -7.92 -0.21
C LEU A 40 10.00 -8.03 -1.73
N ALA A 41 11.13 -7.75 -2.38
CA ALA A 41 11.21 -7.68 -3.84
C ALA A 41 11.14 -9.05 -4.53
N ASN A 42 11.69 -10.11 -3.91
CA ASN A 42 11.87 -11.41 -4.58
C ASN A 42 10.95 -12.52 -4.06
N GLU A 43 10.37 -12.37 -2.88
CA GLU A 43 9.53 -13.42 -2.28
C GLU A 43 8.09 -12.92 -2.06
N VAL A 44 7.94 -11.76 -1.41
CA VAL A 44 6.62 -11.25 -1.02
C VAL A 44 5.87 -10.63 -2.19
N MET A 45 6.47 -9.66 -2.91
CA MET A 45 5.80 -8.95 -4.01
C MET A 45 5.40 -9.88 -5.18
N PRO A 46 6.25 -10.82 -5.62
CA PRO A 46 5.86 -11.82 -6.62
C PRO A 46 4.66 -12.66 -6.20
N SER A 47 4.70 -13.19 -4.97
CA SER A 47 3.60 -13.99 -4.42
C SER A 47 2.31 -13.16 -4.35
N LEU A 48 2.40 -11.93 -3.88
CA LEU A 48 1.26 -11.01 -3.77
C LEU A 48 0.67 -10.68 -5.15
N TYR A 49 1.50 -10.36 -6.14
CA TYR A 49 1.06 -10.11 -7.52
C TYR A 49 0.31 -11.33 -8.11
N LYS A 50 0.82 -12.54 -7.86
CA LYS A 50 0.15 -13.78 -8.26
C LYS A 50 -1.19 -13.98 -7.55
N GLN A 51 -1.30 -13.68 -6.26
CA GLN A 51 -2.59 -13.77 -5.55
C GLN A 51 -3.60 -12.76 -6.07
N ILE A 52 -3.20 -11.50 -6.28
CA ILE A 52 -4.05 -10.47 -6.90
C ILE A 52 -4.54 -10.95 -8.28
N SER A 53 -3.63 -11.48 -9.09
CA SER A 53 -3.97 -12.03 -10.42
C SER A 53 -5.04 -13.11 -10.36
N LYS A 54 -4.97 -14.01 -9.37
CA LYS A 54 -5.98 -15.06 -9.14
C LYS A 54 -7.32 -14.52 -8.67
N VAL A 55 -7.32 -13.48 -7.83
CA VAL A 55 -8.57 -12.86 -7.35
C VAL A 55 -9.32 -12.23 -8.51
N HIS A 56 -8.63 -11.47 -9.37
CA HIS A 56 -9.27 -10.83 -10.53
C HIS A 56 -9.59 -11.79 -11.66
N VAL A 57 -8.77 -12.85 -11.84
CA VAL A 57 -8.92 -13.81 -12.93
C VAL A 57 -8.79 -15.23 -12.37
N PRO A 58 -9.86 -15.78 -11.77
CA PRO A 58 -9.81 -17.08 -11.11
C PRO A 58 -9.46 -18.24 -12.05
N ASN A 59 -9.87 -18.12 -13.33
CA ASN A 59 -9.73 -19.15 -14.34
C ASN A 59 -8.59 -18.82 -15.32
N GLY A 60 -7.60 -19.69 -15.42
CA GLY A 60 -6.50 -19.58 -16.38
C GLY A 60 -5.14 -19.95 -15.80
N ASP A 61 -4.16 -20.17 -16.67
CA ASP A 61 -2.76 -20.31 -16.24
C ASP A 61 -2.17 -18.96 -15.81
N VAL A 62 -1.06 -19.00 -15.07
CA VAL A 62 -0.42 -17.82 -14.46
C VAL A 62 -0.09 -16.74 -15.50
N ASN A 63 0.31 -17.12 -16.72
CA ASN A 63 0.68 -16.15 -17.75
C ASN A 63 -0.56 -15.43 -18.28
N LYS A 64 -1.66 -16.15 -18.49
CA LYS A 64 -2.93 -15.54 -18.91
C LYS A 64 -3.48 -14.62 -17.84
N GLN A 65 -3.44 -15.03 -16.57
CA GLN A 65 -3.88 -14.20 -15.44
C GLN A 65 -3.09 -12.90 -15.37
N ALA A 66 -1.76 -12.97 -15.43
CA ALA A 66 -0.89 -11.78 -15.41
C ALA A 66 -1.15 -10.86 -16.61
N LEU A 67 -1.33 -11.41 -17.83
CA LEU A 67 -1.62 -10.62 -19.02
C LEU A 67 -2.96 -9.88 -18.90
N ILE A 68 -4.00 -10.54 -18.38
CA ILE A 68 -5.31 -9.93 -18.19
C ILE A 68 -5.24 -8.86 -17.09
N LEU A 69 -4.57 -9.14 -15.97
CA LEU A 69 -4.39 -8.18 -14.89
C LEU A 69 -3.63 -6.93 -15.37
N ASP A 70 -2.56 -7.11 -16.15
CA ASP A 70 -1.81 -6.01 -16.75
C ASP A 70 -2.71 -5.14 -17.65
N LYS A 71 -3.66 -5.73 -18.37
CA LYS A 71 -4.62 -4.98 -19.18
C LYS A 71 -5.65 -4.22 -18.34
N ILE A 72 -6.19 -4.83 -17.28
CA ILE A 72 -7.15 -4.21 -16.35
C ILE A 72 -6.56 -2.92 -15.77
N TYR A 73 -5.33 -3.00 -15.28
CA TYR A 73 -4.65 -1.87 -14.62
C TYR A 73 -3.75 -1.06 -15.56
N ARG A 74 -3.82 -1.30 -16.88
CA ARG A 74 -3.01 -0.60 -17.91
C ARG A 74 -1.52 -0.58 -17.57
N LEU A 75 -1.00 -1.70 -17.07
CA LEU A 75 0.39 -1.85 -16.62
C LEU A 75 1.33 -2.04 -17.82
N GLY A 76 2.51 -1.44 -17.76
CA GLY A 76 3.52 -1.59 -18.81
C GLY A 76 4.12 -3.00 -18.85
N GLY A 77 4.29 -3.55 -20.05
CA GLY A 77 4.70 -4.96 -20.26
C GLY A 77 6.12 -5.35 -19.82
N LYS A 78 6.90 -4.44 -19.23
CA LYS A 78 8.28 -4.71 -18.74
C LYS A 78 8.51 -4.25 -17.30
N LEU A 79 7.46 -4.03 -16.53
CA LEU A 79 7.58 -3.63 -15.13
C LEU A 79 7.87 -4.83 -14.24
N SER A 80 8.69 -4.63 -13.19
CA SER A 80 8.85 -5.64 -12.14
C SER A 80 7.54 -5.80 -11.37
N GLU A 81 7.33 -6.98 -10.79
CA GLU A 81 6.11 -7.29 -10.03
C GLU A 81 5.90 -6.32 -8.85
N THR A 82 6.97 -5.88 -8.19
CA THR A 82 6.91 -4.82 -7.16
C THR A 82 6.32 -3.52 -7.70
N VAL A 83 6.75 -3.07 -8.88
CA VAL A 83 6.24 -1.83 -9.49
C VAL A 83 4.79 -2.01 -9.92
N LYS A 84 4.44 -3.19 -10.45
CA LYS A 84 3.06 -3.54 -10.81
C LYS A 84 2.13 -3.53 -9.61
N VAL A 85 2.52 -4.18 -8.51
CA VAL A 85 1.75 -4.20 -7.26
C VAL A 85 1.54 -2.78 -6.73
N ASN A 86 2.58 -1.96 -6.66
CA ASN A 86 2.46 -0.58 -6.23
C ASN A 86 1.50 0.23 -7.12
N ALA A 87 1.57 0.05 -8.45
CA ALA A 87 0.67 0.71 -9.38
C ALA A 87 -0.80 0.27 -9.21
N ILE A 88 -1.03 -1.03 -8.99
CA ILE A 88 -2.36 -1.59 -8.69
C ILE A 88 -2.92 -0.95 -7.44
N PHE A 89 -2.17 -0.95 -6.33
CA PHE A 89 -2.63 -0.35 -5.07
C PHE A 89 -2.93 1.13 -5.24
N LYS A 90 -2.07 1.91 -5.91
CA LYS A 90 -2.32 3.33 -6.15
C LYS A 90 -3.62 3.57 -6.94
N GLN A 91 -3.85 2.79 -7.99
CA GLN A 91 -5.07 2.91 -8.79
C GLN A 91 -6.31 2.49 -7.99
N THR A 92 -6.25 1.38 -7.29
CA THR A 92 -7.36 0.90 -6.44
C THR A 92 -7.68 1.88 -5.32
N PHE A 93 -6.68 2.43 -4.64
CA PHE A 93 -6.89 3.45 -3.61
C PHE A 93 -7.43 4.75 -4.18
N ALA A 94 -6.90 5.23 -5.31
CA ALA A 94 -7.42 6.44 -5.96
C ALA A 94 -8.89 6.25 -6.38
N LEU A 95 -9.24 5.08 -6.91
CA LEU A 95 -10.61 4.74 -7.26
C LEU A 95 -11.50 4.65 -6.02
N ALA A 96 -11.02 3.99 -4.96
CA ALA A 96 -11.75 3.89 -3.69
C ALA A 96 -11.97 5.26 -3.05
N SER A 97 -10.99 6.17 -3.09
CA SER A 97 -11.12 7.56 -2.65
C SER A 97 -12.15 8.31 -3.49
N PHE A 98 -12.08 8.22 -4.81
CA PHE A 98 -13.04 8.88 -5.70
C PHE A 98 -14.47 8.38 -5.52
N LEU A 99 -14.65 7.08 -5.30
CA LEU A 99 -15.95 6.45 -5.07
C LEU A 99 -16.42 6.55 -3.61
N SER A 100 -15.53 6.95 -2.70
CA SER A 100 -15.90 7.24 -1.32
C SER A 100 -16.86 8.44 -1.34
N PRO A 101 -17.95 8.40 -0.56
CA PRO A 101 -18.85 9.55 -0.47
C PRO A 101 -18.06 10.81 -0.13
N LEU A 102 -18.18 11.85 -0.96
CA LEU A 102 -17.51 13.15 -0.79
C LEU A 102 -17.75 13.77 0.61
N GLU A 103 -18.89 13.42 1.23
CA GLU A 103 -19.23 13.79 2.61
C GLU A 103 -18.28 13.21 3.67
N LEU A 104 -17.59 12.09 3.38
CA LEU A 104 -16.64 11.46 4.30
C LEU A 104 -15.26 12.14 4.27
N GLU A 105 -14.80 12.57 3.10
CA GLU A 105 -13.54 13.30 2.94
C GLU A 105 -13.63 14.71 3.52
N PHE A 106 -14.80 15.36 3.45
CA PHE A 106 -15.02 16.70 4.02
C PHE A 106 -15.32 16.71 5.53
N LYS A 107 -15.89 15.63 6.10
CA LYS A 107 -16.07 15.51 7.56
C LYS A 107 -14.81 15.07 8.32
N TRP A 108 -13.82 14.53 7.61
CA TRP A 108 -12.54 14.09 8.15
C TRP A 108 -11.76 15.20 8.88
N ILE A 109 -11.98 16.47 8.50
CA ILE A 109 -11.24 17.62 9.03
C ILE A 109 -11.90 18.21 10.29
N THR A 110 -13.19 17.94 10.57
CA THR A 110 -13.94 18.64 11.63
C THR A 110 -14.89 17.81 12.49
N GLU A 111 -15.14 16.52 12.22
CA GLU A 111 -15.94 15.66 13.11
C GLU A 111 -15.14 14.42 13.54
N GLU A 112 -14.69 14.41 14.80
CA GLU A 112 -14.03 13.25 15.41
C GLU A 112 -14.87 11.97 15.20
N LYS A 113 -14.26 11.01 14.49
CA LYS A 113 -14.42 9.55 14.67
C LYS A 113 -15.82 8.94 14.57
N ARG A 114 -16.87 9.63 14.16
CA ARG A 114 -18.21 9.02 13.99
C ARG A 114 -18.24 7.91 12.93
N TYR A 115 -17.33 7.96 11.95
CA TYR A 115 -17.33 7.05 10.81
C TYR A 115 -16.32 5.89 10.90
N PHE A 116 -15.50 5.81 11.96
CA PHE A 116 -14.52 4.72 12.17
C PHE A 116 -14.89 3.82 13.37
N THR A 117 -16.14 3.35 13.39
CA THR A 117 -16.46 2.15 14.16
C THR A 117 -15.91 0.93 13.42
N LEU A 118 -15.61 -0.15 14.14
CA LEU A 118 -15.19 -1.42 13.53
C LEU A 118 -16.17 -1.87 12.43
N ALA A 119 -17.47 -1.61 12.62
CA ALA A 119 -18.53 -1.90 11.65
C ALA A 119 -18.36 -1.14 10.34
N ASN A 120 -17.99 0.14 10.39
CA ASN A 120 -17.81 0.95 9.19
C ASN A 120 -16.54 0.55 8.43
N TYR A 121 -15.45 0.25 9.14
CA TYR A 121 -14.23 -0.27 8.51
C TYR A 121 -14.48 -1.60 7.78
N SER A 122 -15.20 -2.53 8.44
CA SER A 122 -15.61 -3.79 7.81
C SER A 122 -16.51 -3.55 6.60
N SER A 123 -17.42 -2.57 6.66
CA SER A 123 -18.28 -2.19 5.54
C SER A 123 -17.50 -1.62 4.35
N TYR A 124 -16.47 -0.78 4.59
CA TYR A 124 -15.57 -0.32 3.53
C TYR A 124 -14.79 -1.46 2.89
N LEU A 125 -14.26 -2.37 3.71
CA LEU A 125 -13.52 -3.52 3.22
C LEU A 125 -14.43 -4.46 2.38
N VAL A 126 -15.67 -4.67 2.82
CA VAL A 126 -16.67 -5.46 2.08
C VAL A 126 -17.11 -4.76 0.79
N ASN A 127 -17.37 -3.45 0.82
CA ASN A 127 -17.81 -2.72 -0.37
C ASN A 127 -16.70 -2.56 -1.42
N ILE A 128 -15.45 -2.37 -1.00
CA ILE A 128 -14.29 -2.39 -1.91
C ILE A 128 -14.14 -3.80 -2.52
N ASN A 129 -14.31 -4.86 -1.72
CA ASN A 129 -14.29 -6.23 -2.23
C ASN A 129 -15.44 -6.53 -3.22
N CYS A 130 -16.65 -6.00 -2.99
CA CYS A 130 -17.78 -6.13 -3.92
C CYS A 130 -17.58 -5.35 -5.23
N LEU A 131 -16.86 -4.22 -5.19
CA LEU A 131 -16.57 -3.42 -6.39
C LEU A 131 -15.45 -4.04 -7.26
N LEU A 132 -14.69 -4.98 -6.69
CA LEU A 132 -13.59 -5.69 -7.34
C LEU A 132 -13.97 -7.10 -7.82
N MET A 133 -15.23 -7.53 -7.60
CA MET A 133 -15.86 -8.71 -8.22
C MET A 133 -16.66 -8.30 -9.45
#